data_AF-A0A7J7IKD8-F1
#
_entry.id   AF-A0A7J7IKD8-F1
#
_cell.length_a   1.000
_cell.length_b   1.000
_cell.length_c   1.000
_cell.angle_alpha   90.00
_cell.angle_beta   90.00
_cell.angle_gamma   90.00
#
_symmetry.space_group_name_H-M   'P 1'
#
loop_
_entity.id
_entity.type
_entity.pdbx_description
1 polymer ?
#
loop_
_entity_poly.entity_id
_entity_poly.type
_entity_poly.pdbx_seq_one_letter_code
_entity_poly.pdbx_strand_id
1 'polypeptide(L)'
;MVSIRGSARVRRAREHIGETGLEPILQLNPADYTAWEIARELGQEDWETADNACRKFPKNYQVWQHRRVLLSKRVSGEEHQDSATSTALLGAQELAFLDALLEDPENAKNYHLYSHRQWLIRQPQLVSEELLWREWNITTPRQLGHDPLNNSAWQHRWAVLNELRRRGCFQSDRDAFAEQLAQNTSWPPIPEYLRACRALLTDKDSGEQSSRDETGEPNETSSTI
;
A
#
# COMPACT_ATOMS: atom_id res chain seq x y z
N MET A 1 -22.11 -38.21 5.82
CA MET A 1 -21.27 -37.26 6.57
C MET A 1 -19.82 -37.59 6.24
N VAL A 2 -19.22 -36.88 5.28
CA VAL A 2 -17.89 -37.23 4.73
C VAL A 2 -16.82 -36.76 5.70
N SER A 3 -16.25 -37.70 6.45
CA SER A 3 -15.09 -37.47 7.31
C SER A 3 -13.89 -37.14 6.43
N ILE A 4 -13.55 -35.85 6.37
CA ILE A 4 -12.46 -35.33 5.55
C ILE A 4 -11.15 -35.85 6.13
N ARG A 5 -10.40 -36.61 5.32
CA ARG A 5 -9.01 -37.05 5.56
C ARG A 5 -8.01 -35.90 5.85
N GLY A 6 -8.47 -34.66 5.94
CA GLY A 6 -7.71 -33.46 6.28
C GLY A 6 -7.65 -33.13 7.78
N SER A 7 -8.63 -33.56 8.60
CA SER A 7 -8.68 -33.14 10.02
C SER A 7 -7.50 -33.67 10.84
N ALA A 8 -7.07 -34.92 10.61
CA ALA A 8 -5.92 -35.51 11.31
C ALA A 8 -4.57 -34.95 10.84
N ARG A 9 -4.46 -34.50 9.58
CA ARG A 9 -3.25 -33.85 9.07
C ARG A 9 -3.12 -32.44 9.64
N VAL A 10 -4.20 -31.67 9.62
CA VAL A 10 -4.27 -30.32 10.19
C VAL A 10 -4.05 -30.37 11.70
N ARG A 11 -4.61 -31.37 12.40
CA ARG A 11 -4.36 -31.55 13.84
C ARG A 11 -2.90 -31.83 14.15
N ARG A 12 -2.26 -32.76 13.44
CA ARG A 12 -0.82 -33.03 13.59
C ARG A 12 0.04 -31.82 13.24
N ALA A 13 -0.31 -31.08 12.19
CA ALA A 13 0.38 -29.83 11.86
C ALA A 13 0.21 -28.79 12.97
N ARG A 14 -0.99 -28.67 13.56
CA ARG A 14 -1.26 -27.78 14.69
C ARG A 14 -0.45 -28.15 15.93
N GLU A 15 -0.42 -29.43 16.28
CA GLU A 15 0.39 -29.94 17.39
C GLU A 15 1.87 -29.64 17.15
N HIS A 16 2.39 -29.97 15.96
CA HIS A 16 3.78 -29.75 15.60
C HIS A 16 4.18 -28.26 15.60
N ILE A 17 3.34 -27.38 15.03
CA ILE A 17 3.56 -25.92 15.06
C ILE A 17 3.48 -25.42 16.50
N GLY A 18 2.50 -25.88 17.28
CA GLY A 18 2.39 -25.56 18.70
C GLY A 18 3.67 -25.88 19.47
N GLU A 19 4.32 -27.00 19.16
CA GLU A 19 5.56 -27.45 19.82
C GLU A 19 6.83 -26.76 19.30
N THR A 20 6.95 -26.57 17.98
CA THR A 20 8.21 -26.18 17.33
C THR A 20 8.25 -24.74 16.82
N GLY A 21 7.10 -24.07 16.81
CA GLY A 21 6.92 -22.76 16.18
C GLY A 21 6.77 -22.86 14.66
N LEU A 22 6.51 -21.71 14.03
CA LEU A 22 6.32 -21.61 12.58
C LEU A 22 7.64 -21.67 11.80
N GLU A 23 8.73 -21.15 12.38
CA GLU A 23 10.01 -20.92 11.70
C GLU A 23 10.58 -22.18 11.00
N PRO A 24 10.65 -23.38 11.63
CA PRO A 24 11.17 -24.58 10.97
C PRO A 24 10.39 -24.97 9.71
N ILE A 25 9.08 -24.69 9.68
CA ILE A 25 8.23 -24.99 8.53
C ILE A 25 8.49 -24.00 7.41
N LEU A 26 8.68 -22.72 7.73
CA LEU A 26 9.01 -21.70 6.72
C LEU A 26 10.34 -21.99 6.04
N GLN A 27 11.30 -22.58 6.75
CA GLN A 27 12.58 -23.01 6.18
C GLN A 27 12.43 -24.10 5.11
N LEU A 28 11.39 -24.94 5.23
CA LEU A 28 11.10 -26.01 4.27
C LEU A 28 10.17 -25.54 3.15
N ASN A 29 9.10 -24.82 3.50
CA ASN A 29 8.10 -24.35 2.57
C ASN A 29 7.41 -23.06 3.08
N PRO A 30 7.94 -21.87 2.74
CA PRO A 30 7.33 -20.60 3.15
C PRO A 30 5.98 -20.35 2.46
N ALA A 31 5.61 -21.12 1.43
CA ALA A 31 4.32 -21.02 0.75
C ALA A 31 3.20 -21.87 1.39
N ASP A 32 3.47 -22.60 2.48
CA ASP A 32 2.46 -23.38 3.19
C ASP A 32 1.45 -22.47 3.90
N TYR A 33 0.40 -22.09 3.17
CA TYR A 33 -0.65 -21.23 3.69
C TYR A 33 -1.39 -21.83 4.90
N THR A 34 -1.44 -23.17 5.00
CA THR A 34 -2.08 -23.85 6.15
C THR A 34 -1.23 -23.66 7.41
N ALA A 35 0.10 -23.73 7.29
CA ALA A 35 0.99 -23.46 8.42
C ALA A 35 0.84 -22.00 8.91
N TRP A 36 0.77 -21.04 7.98
CA TRP A 36 0.51 -19.63 8.31
C TRP A 36 -0.86 -19.43 8.99
N GLU A 37 -1.91 -20.11 8.54
CA GLU A 37 -3.23 -20.06 9.19
C GLU A 37 -3.19 -20.63 10.61
N ILE A 38 -2.58 -21.80 10.78
CA ILE A 38 -2.44 -22.44 12.08
C ILE A 38 -1.65 -21.56 13.05
N ALA A 39 -0.53 -20.97 12.64
CA ALA A 39 0.27 -20.11 13.49
C ALA A 39 -0.51 -18.87 13.97
N ARG A 40 -1.33 -18.27 13.11
CA ARG A 40 -2.23 -17.17 13.49
C ARG A 40 -3.26 -17.60 14.52
N GLU A 41 -3.88 -18.76 14.33
CA GLU A 41 -4.86 -19.28 15.29
C GLU A 41 -4.24 -19.68 16.64
N LEU A 42 -2.95 -20.02 16.66
CA LEU A 42 -2.20 -20.32 17.88
C LEU A 42 -1.60 -19.07 18.55
N GLY A 43 -1.70 -17.89 17.92
CA GLY A 43 -1.08 -16.67 18.42
C GLY A 43 0.46 -16.72 18.39
N GLN A 44 1.04 -17.56 17.54
CA GLN A 44 2.49 -17.68 17.34
C GLN A 44 2.99 -16.77 16.20
N GLU A 45 2.22 -15.74 15.87
CA GLU A 45 2.63 -14.73 14.91
C GLU A 45 3.42 -13.63 15.62
N ASP A 46 4.66 -13.42 15.19
CA ASP A 46 5.52 -12.40 15.76
C ASP A 46 6.24 -11.62 14.66
N TRP A 47 6.67 -10.43 15.03
CA TRP A 47 7.26 -9.47 14.10
C TRP A 47 8.67 -9.84 13.66
N GLU A 48 9.43 -10.53 14.50
CA GLU A 48 10.79 -10.95 14.17
C GLU A 48 10.74 -12.06 13.11
N THR A 49 9.90 -13.07 13.30
CA THR A 49 9.64 -14.12 12.31
C THR A 49 9.13 -13.52 11.00
N ALA A 50 8.19 -12.58 11.05
CA ALA A 50 7.68 -11.92 9.85
C ALA A 50 8.76 -11.09 9.12
N ASP A 51 9.61 -10.35 9.85
CA ASP A 51 10.72 -9.58 9.29
C ASP A 51 11.73 -10.48 8.59
N ASN A 52 12.15 -11.54 9.30
CA ASN A 52 13.10 -12.53 8.81
C ASN A 52 12.54 -13.25 7.56
N ALA A 53 11.27 -13.64 7.58
CA ALA A 53 10.63 -14.27 6.44
C ALA A 53 10.54 -13.33 5.23
N CYS A 54 10.24 -12.04 5.41
CA CYS A 54 10.21 -11.05 4.33
C CYS A 54 11.59 -10.85 3.69
N ARG A 55 12.65 -10.82 4.51
CA ARG A 55 14.03 -10.71 4.02
C ARG A 55 14.49 -11.95 3.29
N LYS A 56 14.15 -13.13 3.81
CA LYS A 56 14.62 -14.43 3.29
C LYS A 56 13.82 -14.89 2.08
N PHE A 57 12.52 -14.61 2.04
CA PHE A 57 11.60 -15.07 1.00
C PHE A 57 10.80 -13.90 0.40
N PRO A 58 11.47 -12.85 -0.14
CA PRO A 58 10.81 -11.60 -0.55
C PRO A 58 9.89 -11.78 -1.76
N LYS A 59 9.90 -12.93 -2.44
CA LYS A 59 9.04 -13.27 -3.58
C LYS A 59 7.90 -14.23 -3.21
N ASN A 60 7.58 -14.35 -1.91
CA ASN A 60 6.54 -15.25 -1.41
C ASN A 60 5.28 -14.49 -1.00
N TYR A 61 4.12 -14.86 -1.56
CA TYR A 61 2.85 -14.18 -1.27
C TYR A 61 2.42 -14.30 0.19
N GLN A 62 2.53 -15.49 0.78
CA GLN A 62 2.05 -15.78 2.13
C GLN A 62 2.82 -14.97 3.18
N VAL A 63 4.12 -14.79 2.99
CA VAL A 63 4.98 -13.95 3.85
C VAL A 63 4.48 -12.50 3.89
N TRP A 64 4.26 -11.89 2.72
CA TRP A 64 3.76 -10.52 2.65
C TRP A 64 2.32 -10.38 3.15
N GLN A 65 1.49 -11.38 2.93
CA GLN A 65 0.13 -11.42 3.44
C GLN A 65 0.13 -11.50 4.98
N HIS A 66 1.00 -12.32 5.55
CA HIS A 66 1.16 -12.43 7.00
C HIS A 66 1.58 -11.09 7.62
N ARG A 67 2.58 -10.41 7.05
CA ARG A 67 3.00 -9.08 7.52
C ARG A 67 1.86 -8.04 7.48
N ARG A 68 1.00 -8.07 6.46
CA ARG A 68 -0.21 -7.21 6.40
C ARG A 68 -1.22 -7.53 7.51
N VAL A 69 -1.40 -8.81 7.85
CA VAL A 69 -2.28 -9.22 8.95
C VAL A 69 -1.75 -8.67 10.28
N LEU A 70 -0.45 -8.82 10.55
CA LEU A 70 0.19 -8.26 11.75
C LEU A 70 0.03 -6.74 11.83
N LEU A 71 0.32 -6.01 10.74
CA LEU A 71 0.08 -4.56 10.68
C LEU A 71 -1.38 -4.21 10.97
N SER A 72 -2.33 -4.98 10.43
CA SER A 72 -3.76 -4.71 10.61
C SER A 72 -4.21 -4.92 12.06
N LYS A 73 -3.73 -5.98 12.73
CA LYS A 73 -4.01 -6.25 14.15
C LYS A 73 -3.46 -5.16 15.07
N ARG A 74 -2.25 -4.69 14.78
CA ARG A 74 -1.66 -3.54 15.47
C ARG A 74 -2.50 -2.28 15.29
N VAL A 75 -3.04 -2.04 14.10
CA VAL A 75 -3.89 -0.87 13.84
C VAL A 75 -5.26 -0.99 14.51
N SER A 76 -5.87 -2.19 14.56
CA SER A 76 -7.18 -2.41 15.20
C SER A 76 -7.12 -2.43 16.72
N GLY A 77 -5.93 -2.49 17.31
CA GLY A 77 -5.73 -2.60 18.76
C GLY A 77 -5.96 -4.01 19.30
N GLU A 78 -6.05 -5.02 18.43
CA GLU A 78 -6.12 -6.44 18.81
C GLU A 78 -4.79 -6.95 19.39
N GLU A 79 -3.68 -6.32 19.01
CA GLU A 79 -2.36 -6.53 19.63
C GLU A 79 -2.01 -5.36 20.54
N HIS A 80 -1.49 -5.66 21.74
CA HIS A 80 -0.88 -4.65 22.60
C HIS A 80 0.33 -4.03 21.90
N GLN A 81 0.16 -2.79 21.44
CA GLN A 81 1.31 -1.94 21.14
C GLN A 81 1.89 -1.44 22.46
N ASP A 82 3.22 -1.34 22.54
CA ASP A 82 3.85 -0.51 23.56
C ASP A 82 3.20 0.87 23.50
N SER A 83 2.74 1.40 24.65
CA SER A 83 1.92 2.62 24.72
C SER A 83 2.59 3.87 24.10
N ALA A 84 3.86 3.76 23.71
CA ALA A 84 4.67 4.79 23.08
C ALA A 84 4.62 4.79 21.53
N THR A 85 4.22 3.69 20.87
CA THR A 85 4.25 3.61 19.40
C THR A 85 2.93 4.10 18.82
N SER A 86 2.94 5.28 18.21
CA SER A 86 1.77 5.77 17.46
C SER A 86 1.62 5.03 16.12
N THR A 87 0.40 4.96 15.60
CA THR A 87 0.11 4.37 14.27
C THR A 87 0.91 5.03 13.14
N ALA A 88 1.18 6.34 13.27
CA ALA A 88 2.04 7.06 12.34
C ALA A 88 3.51 6.60 12.39
N LEU A 89 4.04 6.33 13.59
CA LEU A 89 5.39 5.79 13.75
C LEU A 89 5.49 4.37 13.16
N LEU A 90 4.46 3.54 13.36
CA LEU A 90 4.39 2.20 12.77
C LEU A 90 4.45 2.25 11.23
N GLY A 91 3.69 3.16 10.61
CA GLY A 91 3.73 3.33 9.15
C GLY A 91 5.07 3.86 8.64
N ALA A 92 5.72 4.78 9.37
CA ALA A 92 7.05 5.26 9.04
C ALA A 92 8.12 4.14 9.13
N GLN A 93 8.07 3.31 10.18
CA GLN A 93 8.93 2.15 10.35
C GLN A 93 8.74 1.13 9.23
N GLU A 94 7.49 0.87 8.83
CA GLU A 94 7.19 -0.04 7.73
C GLU A 94 7.74 0.48 6.39
N LEU A 95 7.56 1.79 6.09
CA LEU A 95 8.16 2.38 4.90
C LEU A 95 9.70 2.30 4.91
N ALA A 96 10.33 2.53 6.07
CA ALA A 96 11.78 2.39 6.23
C ALA A 96 12.25 0.94 6.02
N PHE A 97 11.49 -0.05 6.52
CA PHE A 97 11.74 -1.46 6.27
C PHE A 97 11.71 -1.79 4.76
N LEU A 98 10.68 -1.31 4.05
CA LEU A 98 10.55 -1.49 2.60
C LEU A 98 11.66 -0.77 1.83
N ASP A 99 12.15 0.36 2.34
CA ASP A 99 13.30 1.06 1.75
C ASP A 99 14.59 0.26 1.86
N ALA A 100 14.87 -0.30 3.03
CA ALA A 100 16.04 -1.15 3.22
C ALA A 100 16.01 -2.37 2.27
N LEU A 101 14.83 -2.95 2.02
CA LEU A 101 14.70 -4.04 1.06
C LEU A 101 14.92 -3.59 -0.40
N LEU A 102 14.60 -2.35 -0.75
CA LEU A 102 14.83 -1.80 -2.11
C LEU A 102 16.29 -1.39 -2.38
N GLU A 103 17.14 -1.35 -1.36
CA GLU A 103 18.58 -1.14 -1.54
C GLU A 103 19.25 -2.33 -2.24
N ASP A 104 18.67 -3.52 -2.12
CA ASP A 104 19.08 -4.71 -2.86
C ASP A 104 18.60 -4.63 -4.32
N PRO A 105 19.52 -4.64 -5.32
CA PRO A 105 19.15 -4.65 -6.73
C PRO A 105 18.23 -5.81 -7.15
N GLU A 106 18.29 -6.96 -6.46
CA GLU A 106 17.39 -8.09 -6.74
C GLU A 106 15.92 -7.78 -6.39
N ASN A 107 15.71 -6.81 -5.50
CA ASN A 107 14.39 -6.35 -5.07
C ASN A 107 13.91 -5.09 -5.79
N ALA A 108 14.75 -4.43 -6.59
CA ALA A 108 14.45 -3.16 -7.26
C ALA A 108 13.14 -3.18 -8.07
N LYS A 109 12.72 -4.35 -8.57
CA LYS A 109 11.47 -4.56 -9.33
C LYS A 109 10.52 -5.56 -8.66
N ASN A 110 10.74 -5.92 -7.39
CA ASN A 110 9.97 -6.94 -6.71
C ASN A 110 8.49 -6.55 -6.57
N TYR A 111 7.62 -7.28 -7.28
CA TYR A 111 6.18 -7.04 -7.30
C TYR A 111 5.55 -7.07 -5.90
N HIS A 112 5.94 -8.01 -5.04
CA HIS A 112 5.32 -8.15 -3.72
C HIS A 112 5.66 -6.97 -2.81
N LEU A 113 6.91 -6.50 -2.87
CA LEU A 113 7.35 -5.32 -2.11
C LEU A 113 6.57 -4.09 -2.54
N TYR A 114 6.50 -3.81 -3.85
CA TYR A 114 5.72 -2.67 -4.36
C TYR A 114 4.21 -2.83 -4.09
N SER A 115 3.66 -4.03 -4.18
CA SER A 115 2.27 -4.31 -3.82
C SER A 115 2.02 -4.03 -2.33
N HIS A 116 2.93 -4.45 -1.45
CA HIS A 116 2.85 -4.14 -0.02
C HIS A 116 2.92 -2.64 0.24
N ARG A 117 3.87 -1.96 -0.41
CA ARG A 117 4.04 -0.50 -0.34
C ARG A 117 2.80 0.27 -0.79
N GLN A 118 2.18 -0.15 -1.90
CA GLN A 118 0.94 0.42 -2.41
C GLN A 118 -0.26 0.16 -1.49
N TRP A 119 -0.32 -1.01 -0.85
CA TRP A 119 -1.33 -1.28 0.18
C TRP A 119 -1.14 -0.36 1.38
N LEU A 120 0.10 -0.14 1.82
CA LEU A 120 0.43 0.69 2.97
C LEU A 120 0.04 2.16 2.75
N ILE A 121 0.40 2.75 1.61
CA ILE A 121 0.06 4.16 1.31
C ILE A 121 -1.45 4.41 1.24
N ARG A 122 -2.29 3.39 1.06
CA ARG A 122 -3.76 3.52 1.08
C ARG A 122 -4.36 3.58 2.48
N GLN A 123 -3.54 3.36 3.53
CA GLN A 123 -3.97 3.38 4.92
C GLN A 123 -3.70 4.77 5.53
N PRO A 124 -4.69 5.68 5.63
CA PRO A 124 -4.47 7.05 6.14
C PRO A 124 -4.02 7.11 7.60
N GLN A 125 -4.34 6.09 8.39
CA GLN A 125 -3.93 5.95 9.78
C GLN A 125 -2.45 5.57 9.94
N LEU A 126 -1.85 4.90 8.95
CA LEU A 126 -0.43 4.49 8.97
C LEU A 126 0.45 5.51 8.25
N VAL A 127 0.03 5.99 7.08
CA VAL A 127 0.84 6.87 6.23
C VAL A 127 0.23 8.26 6.26
N SER A 128 0.93 9.24 6.82
CA SER A 128 0.52 10.65 6.80
C SER A 128 0.71 11.29 5.42
N GLU A 129 0.18 12.50 5.23
CA GLU A 129 0.47 13.31 4.04
C GLU A 129 1.97 13.54 3.84
N GLU A 130 2.71 13.85 4.91
CA GLU A 130 4.17 14.02 4.86
C GLU A 130 4.87 12.76 4.32
N LEU A 131 4.46 11.58 4.75
CA LEU A 131 5.01 10.32 4.27
C LEU A 131 4.63 10.04 2.81
N LEU A 132 3.44 10.43 2.35
CA LEU A 132 3.10 10.37 0.92
C LEU A 132 3.99 11.30 0.08
N TRP A 133 4.23 12.52 0.57
CA TRP A 133 5.13 13.46 -0.07
C TRP A 133 6.59 12.98 -0.09
N ARG A 134 7.04 12.30 0.97
CA ARG A 134 8.33 11.61 0.98
C ARG A 134 8.42 10.53 -0.11
N GLU A 135 7.39 9.71 -0.26
CA GLU A 135 7.33 8.70 -1.33
C GLU A 135 7.41 9.35 -2.73
N TRP A 136 6.73 10.48 -2.90
CA TRP A 136 6.72 11.26 -4.13
C TRP A 136 8.07 11.93 -4.46
N ASN A 137 8.68 12.57 -3.47
CA ASN A 137 9.85 13.43 -3.69
C ASN A 137 11.19 12.69 -3.52
N ILE A 138 11.20 11.57 -2.78
CA ILE A 138 12.44 10.88 -2.41
C ILE A 138 12.44 9.45 -2.96
N THR A 139 11.49 8.62 -2.54
CA THR A 139 11.51 7.19 -2.86
C THR A 139 11.40 6.93 -4.36
N THR A 140 10.38 7.49 -5.01
CA THR A 140 10.15 7.23 -6.44
C THR A 140 11.22 7.85 -7.34
N PRO A 141 11.70 9.09 -7.12
CA PRO A 141 12.83 9.62 -7.90
C PRO A 141 14.12 8.84 -7.69
N ARG A 142 14.42 8.37 -6.47
CA ARG A 142 15.59 7.51 -6.19
C ARG A 142 15.56 6.24 -7.03
N GLN A 143 14.43 5.52 -7.02
CA GLN A 143 14.29 4.27 -7.77
C GLN A 143 14.34 4.49 -9.29
N LEU A 144 13.76 5.59 -9.78
CA LEU A 144 13.81 5.97 -11.20
C LEU A 144 15.18 6.51 -11.63
N GLY A 145 15.94 7.09 -10.71
CA GLY A 145 17.34 7.49 -10.92
C GLY A 145 18.27 6.29 -11.08
N HIS A 146 18.00 5.19 -10.37
CA HIS A 146 18.71 3.91 -10.56
C HIS A 146 18.33 3.21 -11.86
N ASP A 147 17.04 3.16 -12.19
CA ASP A 147 16.55 2.57 -13.45
C ASP A 147 15.30 3.31 -13.95
N PRO A 148 15.41 4.13 -15.01
CA PRO A 148 14.26 4.85 -15.56
C PRO A 148 13.24 3.93 -16.25
N LEU A 149 13.61 2.68 -16.57
CA LEU A 149 12.73 1.67 -17.14
C LEU A 149 12.08 0.80 -16.05
N ASN A 150 12.23 1.16 -14.77
CA ASN A 150 11.59 0.46 -13.67
C ASN A 150 10.08 0.74 -13.64
N ASN A 151 9.31 -0.12 -14.31
CA ASN A 151 7.86 -0.03 -14.34
C ASN A 151 7.22 -0.12 -12.95
N SER A 152 7.80 -0.88 -12.02
CA SER A 152 7.28 -0.98 -10.64
C SER A 152 7.37 0.37 -9.92
N ALA A 153 8.47 1.11 -10.11
CA ALA A 153 8.64 2.46 -9.57
C ALA A 153 7.68 3.47 -10.22
N TRP A 154 7.48 3.42 -11.55
CA TRP A 154 6.48 4.26 -12.24
C TRP A 154 5.05 3.99 -11.76
N GLN A 155 4.68 2.71 -11.61
CA GLN A 155 3.38 2.33 -11.09
C GLN A 155 3.20 2.75 -9.63
N HIS A 156 4.23 2.67 -8.81
CA HIS A 156 4.18 3.19 -7.44
C HIS A 156 4.02 4.70 -7.41
N ARG A 157 4.77 5.44 -8.24
CA ARG A 157 4.61 6.89 -8.40
C ARG A 157 3.19 7.27 -8.81
N TRP A 158 2.58 6.52 -9.72
CA TRP A 158 1.16 6.67 -10.07
C TRP A 158 0.23 6.42 -8.88
N ALA A 159 0.49 5.38 -8.08
CA ALA A 159 -0.31 5.08 -6.89
C ALA A 159 -0.22 6.19 -5.83
N VAL A 160 0.99 6.75 -5.62
CA VAL A 160 1.20 7.90 -4.72
C VAL A 160 0.45 9.14 -5.21
N LEU A 161 0.52 9.47 -6.50
CA LEU A 161 -0.25 10.56 -7.10
C LEU A 161 -1.75 10.40 -6.87
N ASN A 162 -2.29 9.22 -7.14
CA ASN A 162 -3.70 8.94 -6.91
C ASN A 162 -4.10 9.12 -5.45
N GLU A 163 -3.23 8.71 -4.53
CA GLU A 163 -3.50 8.82 -3.10
C GLU A 163 -3.42 10.27 -2.60
N LEU A 164 -2.42 11.04 -3.04
CA LEU A 164 -2.34 12.49 -2.80
C LEU A 164 -3.61 13.20 -3.31
N ARG A 165 -4.09 12.82 -4.51
CA ARG A 165 -5.35 13.34 -5.06
C ARG A 165 -6.54 12.98 -4.20
N ARG A 166 -6.67 11.69 -3.87
CA ARG A 166 -7.79 11.14 -3.09
C ARG A 166 -7.90 11.82 -1.73
N ARG A 167 -6.76 12.19 -1.12
CA ARG A 167 -6.69 12.87 0.18
C ARG A 167 -6.74 14.40 0.11
N GLY A 168 -6.73 14.98 -1.09
CA GLY A 168 -6.80 16.44 -1.26
C GLY A 168 -5.52 17.17 -0.85
N CYS A 169 -4.36 16.52 -0.92
CA CYS A 169 -3.07 17.07 -0.48
C CYS A 169 -2.48 18.14 -1.44
N PHE A 170 -3.23 18.60 -2.44
CA PHE A 170 -2.75 19.60 -3.42
C PHE A 170 -3.18 21.01 -3.00
N GLN A 171 -2.20 21.87 -2.75
CA GLN A 171 -2.42 23.26 -2.30
C GLN A 171 -2.45 24.28 -3.45
N SER A 172 -1.94 23.95 -4.64
CA SER A 172 -1.77 24.87 -5.79
C SER A 172 -2.27 24.29 -7.12
N ASP A 173 -2.25 25.13 -8.18
CA ASP A 173 -2.75 24.83 -9.51
C ASP A 173 -2.12 23.53 -10.06
N ARG A 174 -3.00 22.59 -10.38
CA ARG A 174 -2.71 21.18 -10.71
C ARG A 174 -1.66 21.01 -11.81
N ASP A 175 -1.56 21.98 -12.70
CA ASP A 175 -0.64 21.97 -13.85
C ASP A 175 0.83 22.18 -13.45
N ALA A 176 1.11 23.03 -12.45
CA ALA A 176 2.48 23.24 -11.97
C ALA A 176 3.09 21.96 -11.39
N PHE A 177 2.26 21.11 -10.78
CA PHE A 177 2.66 19.83 -10.22
C PHE A 177 3.03 18.80 -11.31
N ALA A 178 2.27 18.73 -12.40
CA ALA A 178 2.57 17.84 -13.53
C ALA A 178 3.83 18.28 -14.30
N GLU A 179 4.22 19.55 -14.21
CA GLU A 179 5.49 20.05 -14.76
C GLU A 179 6.66 19.76 -13.83
N GLN A 180 6.51 19.97 -12.52
CA GLN A 180 7.52 19.61 -11.51
C GLN A 180 7.81 18.09 -11.50
N LEU A 181 6.78 17.28 -11.76
CA LEU A 181 6.83 15.83 -11.95
C LEU A 181 7.89 15.40 -12.97
N ALA A 182 7.99 16.11 -14.09
CA ALA A 182 8.90 15.81 -15.20
C ALA A 182 10.31 16.34 -14.97
N GLN A 183 10.45 17.41 -14.17
CA GLN A 183 11.73 18.05 -13.86
C GLN A 183 12.51 17.29 -12.78
N ASN A 184 11.82 16.59 -11.86
CA ASN A 184 12.44 15.89 -10.74
C ASN A 184 12.92 14.46 -11.05
N THR A 185 12.79 14.01 -12.30
CA THR A 185 13.34 12.74 -12.75
C THR A 185 14.44 13.02 -13.77
N SER A 186 15.64 12.44 -13.58
CA SER A 186 16.76 12.60 -14.52
C SER A 186 16.43 12.15 -15.94
N TRP A 187 15.38 11.34 -16.09
CA TRP A 187 14.83 10.86 -17.35
C TRP A 187 13.36 11.27 -17.46
N PRO A 188 12.95 11.96 -18.53
CA PRO A 188 11.58 12.41 -18.66
C PRO A 188 10.62 11.20 -18.72
N PRO A 189 9.47 11.23 -18.02
CA PRO A 189 8.47 10.18 -18.12
C PRO A 189 7.98 10.03 -19.56
N ILE A 190 7.50 8.83 -19.92
CA ILE A 190 6.87 8.63 -21.23
C ILE A 190 5.66 9.57 -21.39
N PRO A 191 5.40 10.12 -22.59
CA PRO A 191 4.32 11.08 -22.81
C PRO A 191 2.95 10.60 -22.34
N GLU A 192 2.66 9.30 -22.48
CA GLU A 192 1.42 8.67 -22.02
C GLU A 192 1.21 8.81 -20.51
N TYR A 193 2.28 8.64 -19.73
CA TYR A 193 2.26 8.80 -18.28
C TYR A 193 1.94 10.26 -17.91
N LEU A 194 2.62 11.22 -18.56
CA LEU A 194 2.37 12.64 -18.35
C LEU A 194 0.94 13.04 -18.71
N ARG A 195 0.41 12.53 -19.83
CA ARG A 195 -0.99 12.77 -20.23
C ARG A 195 -1.97 12.22 -19.22
N ALA A 196 -1.74 11.00 -18.72
CA ALA A 196 -2.57 10.40 -17.68
C ALA A 196 -2.52 11.21 -16.38
N CYS A 197 -1.33 11.69 -15.97
CA CYS A 197 -1.19 12.52 -14.77
C CYS A 197 -1.99 13.83 -14.89
N ARG A 198 -1.90 14.50 -16.04
CA ARG A 198 -2.67 15.73 -16.31
C ARG A 198 -4.17 15.47 -16.25
N ALA A 199 -4.66 14.44 -16.95
CA ALA A 199 -6.08 14.08 -16.97
C ALA A 199 -6.62 13.74 -15.58
N LEU A 200 -5.87 12.97 -14.79
CA LEU A 200 -6.24 12.60 -13.43
C LEU A 200 -6.41 13.84 -12.54
N LEU A 201 -5.59 14.87 -12.75
CA LEU A 201 -5.66 16.10 -11.99
C LEU A 201 -6.81 17.00 -12.45
N THR A 202 -7.14 17.08 -13.73
CA THR A 202 -8.23 17.94 -14.25
C THR A 202 -9.64 17.51 -13.84
N ASP A 203 -9.87 16.21 -13.59
CA ASP A 203 -11.20 15.58 -13.46
C ASP A 203 -12.09 16.02 -12.27
N LYS A 204 -11.67 16.96 -11.41
CA LYS A 204 -12.51 17.43 -10.29
C LYS A 204 -13.48 18.55 -10.67
N ASP A 205 -13.27 19.23 -11.79
CA ASP A 205 -14.00 20.48 -12.09
C ASP A 205 -15.38 20.24 -12.73
N SER A 206 -15.67 19.03 -13.22
CA SER A 206 -16.96 18.70 -13.85
C SER A 206 -18.03 18.19 -12.87
N GLY A 207 -17.68 17.90 -11.61
CA GLY A 207 -18.59 17.30 -10.63
C GLY A 207 -19.34 18.28 -9.71
N GLU A 208 -18.90 19.54 -9.62
CA GLU A 208 -19.46 20.53 -8.68
C GLU A 208 -20.25 21.67 -9.36
N GLN A 209 -20.32 21.70 -10.69
CA GLN A 209 -21.10 22.72 -11.43
C GLN A 209 -22.55 22.31 -11.75
N SER A 210 -22.98 21.07 -11.46
CA SER A 210 -24.32 20.59 -11.83
C SER A 210 -25.40 20.78 -10.75
N SER A 211 -25.18 21.54 -9.68
CA SER A 211 -26.17 21.74 -8.60
C SER A 211 -26.57 23.19 -8.33
N ARG A 212 -26.27 24.13 -9.24
CA ARG A 212 -26.61 25.57 -9.04
C ARG A 212 -27.55 26.21 -10.07
N ASP A 213 -28.01 25.50 -11.09
CA ASP A 213 -28.92 26.07 -12.09
C ASP A 213 -30.24 25.29 -12.22
N GLU A 214 -31.01 25.20 -11.13
CA GLU A 214 -32.44 24.85 -11.21
C GLU A 214 -33.27 25.65 -10.19
N THR A 215 -33.33 26.97 -10.36
CA THR A 215 -34.49 27.76 -9.94
C THR A 215 -34.80 28.80 -11.03
N GLY A 216 -35.30 28.32 -12.16
CA GLY A 216 -36.00 29.16 -13.13
C GLY A 216 -37.43 29.38 -12.66
N GLU A 217 -37.74 30.59 -12.18
CA GLU A 217 -39.14 31.02 -12.02
C GLU A 217 -39.75 31.30 -13.42
N PRO A 218 -40.95 30.78 -13.72
CA PRO A 218 -41.63 31.11 -14.97
C PRO A 218 -42.37 32.44 -14.85
N ASN A 219 -42.17 33.25 -15.87
CA ASN A 219 -42.85 34.50 -16.13
C ASN A 219 -44.29 34.20 -16.58
N GLU A 220 -45.30 34.50 -15.76
CA GLU A 220 -46.70 34.54 -16.19
C GLU A 220 -47.26 35.96 -16.12
N THR A 221 -47.40 36.54 -17.31
CA THR A 221 -48.33 37.61 -17.61
C THR A 221 -49.77 37.14 -17.43
N SER A 222 -50.59 37.86 -16.66
CA SER A 222 -52.01 38.01 -17.00
C SER A 222 -52.63 39.24 -16.34
N SER A 223 -53.60 39.78 -17.07
CA SER A 223 -54.17 41.11 -17.01
C SER A 223 -55.50 41.16 -16.25
N THR A 224 -56.02 42.38 -16.04
CA THR A 224 -57.41 42.76 -15.65
C THR A 224 -57.77 42.49 -14.17
N ILE A 225 -58.33 43.40 -13.36
CA ILE A 225 -59.20 44.59 -13.49
C ILE A 225 -58.73 45.66 -12.51
#